data_AF-A0A4V6J1L7-F1
#
_entry.id   AF-A0A4V6J1L7-F1
#
_cell.length_a   1.000
_cell.length_b   1.000
_cell.length_c   1.000
_cell.angle_alpha   90.00
_cell.angle_beta   90.00
_cell.angle_gamma   90.00
#
_symmetry.space_group_name_H-M   'P 1'
#
loop_
_entity.id
_entity.type
_entity.pdbx_description
1 polymer ?
#
loop_
_entity_poly.entity_id
_entity_poly.type
_entity_poly.pdbx_seq_one_letter_code
_entity_poly.pdbx_strand_id
1 'polypeptide(L)'
;MTALDDVTVQITLPKANDPQLVLYSLGALGNLGVIDSKTVQSHAQDNDWGNRWLTTHEAGSGPFMLETWQAKEVLRMQRNPNYWRGEAKMSRVVLRHFQESQTLRLMIEKGDLDIANNMAVSDINALRSNPQLSVDAVQRGTMYYVAMSMKEAHFANPRCARPCAT
;
A
#
# COMPACT_ATOMS: atom_id res chain seq x y z
N MET A 1 23.25 -10.19 5.56
CA MET A 1 22.60 -10.08 6.90
C MET A 1 22.85 -11.39 7.61
N THR A 2 23.09 -11.36 8.90
CA THR A 2 23.36 -12.55 9.73
C THR A 2 22.54 -12.46 11.00
N ALA A 3 21.89 -13.56 11.38
CA ALA A 3 21.25 -13.67 12.69
C ALA A 3 22.35 -13.95 13.73
N LEU A 4 22.43 -13.11 14.76
CA LEU A 4 23.35 -13.33 15.89
C LEU A 4 22.69 -14.20 16.96
N ASP A 5 21.38 -14.01 17.16
CA ASP A 5 20.49 -14.79 18.02
C ASP A 5 19.03 -14.67 17.53
N ASP A 6 18.09 -15.24 18.28
CA ASP A 6 16.66 -15.30 17.94
C ASP A 6 15.97 -13.93 17.83
N VAL A 7 16.54 -12.87 18.41
CA VAL A 7 15.97 -11.52 18.45
C VAL A 7 16.91 -10.44 17.90
N THR A 8 18.12 -10.81 17.46
CA THR A 8 19.17 -9.89 17.00
C THR A 8 19.60 -10.20 15.58
N VAL A 9 19.39 -9.24 14.68
CA VAL A 9 19.83 -9.30 13.28
C VAL A 9 20.95 -8.28 13.04
N GLN A 10 22.08 -8.76 12.51
CA GLN A 10 23.18 -7.91 12.05
C GLN A 10 23.11 -7.67 10.54
N ILE A 11 23.14 -6.39 10.16
CA ILE A 11 23.15 -5.96 8.77
C ILE A 11 24.52 -5.34 8.48
N THR A 12 25.34 -6.03 7.70
CA THR A 12 26.62 -5.50 7.21
C THR A 12 26.39 -4.77 5.90
N LEU A 13 26.76 -3.48 5.85
CA LEU A 13 26.62 -2.66 4.66
C LEU A 13 27.86 -2.81 3.76
N PRO A 14 27.71 -2.85 2.43
CA PRO A 14 28.83 -2.97 1.49
C PRO A 14 29.73 -1.72 1.45
N LYS A 15 29.21 -0.57 1.88
CA LYS A 15 29.95 0.69 2.03
C LYS A 15 29.52 1.36 3.33
N ALA A 16 30.44 2.12 3.94
CA ALA A 16 30.11 2.99 5.05
C ALA A 16 29.02 3.98 4.61
N ASN A 17 27.90 3.98 5.32
CA ASN A 17 26.76 4.86 5.09
C ASN A 17 26.18 5.25 6.44
N ASP A 18 25.38 6.32 6.47
CA ASP A 18 24.70 6.76 7.69
C ASP A 18 23.75 5.66 8.19
N PRO A 19 23.96 5.11 9.41
CA PRO A 19 23.08 4.09 9.98
C PRO A 19 21.63 4.58 10.14
N GLN A 20 21.42 5.88 10.40
CA GLN A 20 20.07 6.44 10.52
C GLN A 20 19.35 6.37 9.18
N LEU A 21 20.01 6.72 8.08
CA LEU A 21 19.44 6.64 6.73
C LEU A 21 19.01 5.21 6.37
N VAL A 22 19.77 4.21 6.82
CA VAL A 22 19.41 2.79 6.65
C VAL A 22 18.17 2.45 7.48
N LEU A 23 18.11 2.83 8.74
CA LEU A 23 16.93 2.61 9.59
C LEU A 23 15.68 3.32 9.04
N TYR A 24 15.82 4.57 8.57
CA TYR A 24 14.74 5.29 7.90
C TYR A 24 14.28 4.56 6.64
N SER A 25 15.22 4.03 5.84
CA SER A 25 14.87 3.25 4.65
C SER A 25 14.14 1.95 5.02
N LEU A 26 14.55 1.28 6.11
CA LEU A 26 13.92 0.05 6.60
C LEU A 26 12.52 0.30 7.21
N GLY A 27 12.35 1.39 7.94
CA GLY A 27 11.11 1.68 8.68
C GLY A 27 10.09 2.54 7.91
N ALA A 28 10.52 3.43 7.02
CA ALA A 28 9.65 4.37 6.34
C ALA A 28 9.16 3.87 4.97
N LEU A 29 9.95 3.04 4.28
CA LEU A 29 9.52 2.44 3.02
C LEU A 29 8.71 1.19 3.37
N GLY A 30 7.37 1.32 3.40
CA GLY A 30 6.42 0.25 3.70
C GLY A 30 6.51 -1.01 2.81
N ASN A 31 7.44 -1.05 1.87
CA ASN A 31 7.77 -2.17 1.00
C ASN A 31 8.53 -3.30 1.75
N LEU A 32 8.85 -3.10 3.02
CA LEU A 32 9.67 -4.00 3.85
C LEU A 32 8.90 -4.61 5.02
N GLY A 33 7.61 -4.88 4.82
CA GLY A 33 6.85 -5.69 5.78
C GLY A 33 7.58 -7.01 6.05
N VAL A 34 7.81 -7.33 7.33
CA VAL A 34 8.42 -8.60 7.72
C VAL A 34 7.40 -9.71 7.46
N ILE A 35 7.78 -10.68 6.64
CA ILE A 35 6.97 -11.83 6.26
C ILE A 35 7.52 -13.11 6.90
N ASP A 36 6.64 -14.06 7.20
CA ASP A 36 7.04 -15.37 7.72
C ASP A 36 7.81 -16.16 6.66
N SER A 37 9.10 -16.37 6.93
CA SER A 37 9.99 -17.04 5.99
C SER A 37 9.63 -18.51 5.77
N LYS A 38 9.02 -19.21 6.74
CA LYS A 38 8.71 -20.64 6.61
C LYS A 38 7.52 -20.84 5.68
N THR A 39 6.44 -20.09 5.91
CA THR A 39 5.23 -20.09 5.08
C THR A 39 5.53 -19.68 3.65
N VAL A 40 6.31 -18.61 3.47
CA VAL A 40 6.62 -18.11 2.12
C VAL A 40 7.51 -19.09 1.36
N GLN A 41 8.52 -19.69 2.02
CA GLN A 41 9.38 -20.70 1.39
C GLN A 41 8.63 -21.99 1.04
N SER A 42 7.62 -22.41 1.82
CA SER A 42 6.83 -23.60 1.47
C SER A 42 5.98 -23.42 0.20
N HIS A 43 5.78 -22.16 -0.24
CA HIS A 43 5.04 -21.83 -1.45
C HIS A 43 5.92 -21.27 -2.58
N ALA A 44 7.24 -21.21 -2.38
CA ALA A 44 8.17 -20.72 -3.39
C ALA A 44 8.27 -21.68 -4.57
N GLN A 45 8.27 -21.12 -5.78
CA GLN A 45 8.42 -21.84 -7.05
C GLN A 45 9.45 -21.11 -7.90
N ASP A 46 10.28 -21.84 -8.64
CA ASP A 46 11.25 -21.23 -9.58
C ASP A 46 12.16 -20.16 -8.94
N ASN A 47 12.50 -20.33 -7.65
CA ASN A 47 13.29 -19.37 -6.87
C ASN A 47 12.63 -17.97 -6.77
N ASP A 48 11.30 -17.90 -6.83
CA ASP A 48 10.51 -16.66 -6.74
C ASP A 48 10.31 -16.15 -5.30
N TRP A 49 10.84 -16.85 -4.30
CA TRP A 49 10.68 -16.50 -2.88
C TRP A 49 9.21 -16.35 -2.47
N GLY A 50 8.32 -17.16 -3.04
CA GLY A 50 6.88 -17.14 -2.75
C GLY A 50 6.15 -15.89 -3.26
N ASN A 51 6.80 -15.08 -4.11
CA ASN A 51 6.24 -13.83 -4.65
C ASN A 51 4.90 -14.06 -5.34
N ARG A 52 4.78 -15.12 -6.15
CA ARG A 52 3.55 -15.45 -6.86
C ARG A 52 2.41 -15.76 -5.89
N TRP A 53 2.68 -16.49 -4.82
CA TRP A 53 1.69 -16.86 -3.81
C TRP A 53 1.22 -15.63 -3.01
N LEU A 54 2.15 -14.73 -2.65
CA LEU A 54 1.87 -13.47 -1.94
C LEU A 54 1.02 -12.47 -2.74
N THR A 55 0.76 -12.70 -4.03
CA THR A 55 -0.15 -11.85 -4.81
C THR A 55 -1.61 -11.95 -4.35
N THR A 56 -1.98 -13.07 -3.75
CA THR A 56 -3.36 -13.38 -3.32
C THR A 56 -3.44 -13.93 -1.90
N HIS A 57 -2.30 -14.10 -1.23
CA HIS A 57 -2.17 -14.56 0.14
C HIS A 57 -1.30 -13.61 0.95
N GLU A 58 -1.25 -13.84 2.25
CA GLU A 58 -0.40 -13.10 3.17
C GLU A 58 0.43 -14.04 4.05
N ALA A 59 1.52 -13.51 4.59
CA ALA A 59 2.33 -14.17 5.62
C ALA A 59 2.82 -13.13 6.64
N GLY A 60 2.01 -12.11 6.90
CA GLY A 60 2.38 -11.01 7.80
C GLY A 60 2.10 -11.31 9.27
N SER A 61 2.70 -10.53 10.16
CA SER A 61 2.48 -10.57 11.62
C SER A 61 1.56 -9.44 12.12
N GLY A 62 0.73 -8.89 11.23
CA GLY A 62 -0.12 -7.73 11.48
C GLY A 62 -1.33 -8.03 12.38
N PRO A 63 -2.09 -6.97 12.75
CA PRO A 63 -3.31 -7.09 13.57
C PRO A 63 -4.49 -7.77 12.89
N PHE A 64 -4.44 -7.91 11.57
CA PHE A 64 -5.48 -8.56 10.77
C PHE A 64 -4.84 -9.61 9.88
N MET A 65 -5.62 -10.66 9.61
CA MET A 65 -5.28 -11.75 8.70
C MET A 65 -6.28 -11.79 7.54
N LEU A 66 -5.81 -12.12 6.35
CA LEU A 66 -6.59 -12.27 5.13
C LEU A 66 -7.54 -13.48 5.26
N GLU A 67 -8.84 -13.20 5.18
CA GLU A 67 -9.90 -14.20 5.19
C GLU A 67 -10.32 -14.54 3.75
N THR A 68 -10.41 -13.55 2.87
CA THR A 68 -10.75 -13.76 1.46
C THR A 68 -10.15 -12.68 0.58
N TRP A 69 -9.64 -13.09 -0.58
CA TRP A 69 -9.27 -12.19 -1.66
C TRP A 69 -10.04 -12.58 -2.93
N GLN A 70 -10.84 -11.66 -3.45
CA GLN A 70 -11.53 -11.77 -4.72
C GLN A 70 -11.13 -10.58 -5.60
N ALA A 71 -10.44 -10.89 -6.70
CA ALA A 71 -9.89 -9.89 -7.60
C ALA A 71 -10.96 -8.89 -8.06
N LYS A 72 -10.70 -7.59 -7.89
CA LYS A 72 -11.59 -6.49 -8.30
C LYS A 72 -12.99 -6.50 -7.65
N GLU A 73 -13.17 -7.25 -6.56
CA GLU A 73 -14.45 -7.34 -5.87
C GLU A 73 -14.29 -7.01 -4.39
N VAL A 74 -13.64 -7.89 -3.62
CA VAL A 74 -13.55 -7.73 -2.17
C VAL A 74 -12.28 -8.35 -1.59
N LEU A 75 -11.71 -7.65 -0.62
CA LEU A 75 -10.67 -8.13 0.27
C LEU A 75 -11.22 -8.10 1.69
N ARG A 76 -11.39 -9.27 2.30
CA ARG A 76 -11.83 -9.43 3.69
C ARG A 76 -10.65 -9.83 4.56
N MET A 77 -10.48 -9.12 5.65
CA MET A 77 -9.51 -9.46 6.70
C MET A 77 -10.22 -9.61 8.03
N GLN A 78 -9.84 -10.64 8.78
CA GLN A 78 -10.31 -10.90 10.13
C GLN A 78 -9.23 -10.54 11.16
N ARG A 79 -9.62 -10.27 12.39
CA ARG A 79 -8.69 -10.01 13.49
C ARG A 79 -7.69 -11.18 13.65
N ASN A 80 -6.41 -10.85 13.83
CA ASN A 80 -5.38 -11.81 14.23
C ASN A 80 -5.44 -12.03 15.75
N PRO A 81 -5.87 -13.20 16.25
CA PRO A 81 -5.92 -13.47 17.70
C PRO A 81 -4.53 -13.55 18.33
N ASN A 82 -3.49 -13.78 17.52
CA ASN A 82 -2.10 -13.93 17.96
C ASN A 82 -1.30 -12.62 17.78
N TYR A 83 -1.96 -11.48 17.62
CA TYR A 83 -1.26 -10.21 17.42
C TYR A 83 -0.53 -9.75 18.69
N TRP A 84 0.78 -9.54 18.55
CA TRP A 84 1.71 -9.32 19.66
C TRP A 84 1.55 -7.97 20.38
N ARG A 85 0.88 -6.97 19.78
CA ARG A 85 0.60 -5.65 20.43
C ARG A 85 -0.79 -5.57 21.08
N GLY A 86 -1.45 -6.70 21.27
CA GLY A 86 -2.79 -6.76 21.88
C GLY A 86 -3.91 -6.74 20.84
N GLU A 87 -5.15 -6.82 21.32
CA GLU A 87 -6.30 -7.09 20.46
C GLU A 87 -6.71 -5.87 19.61
N ALA A 88 -6.89 -6.07 18.30
CA ALA A 88 -7.41 -5.03 17.42
C ALA A 88 -8.85 -4.67 17.79
N LYS A 89 -9.23 -3.39 17.82
CA LYS A 89 -10.60 -2.97 18.22
C LYS A 89 -11.69 -3.51 17.28
N MET A 90 -11.38 -3.63 16.00
CA MET A 90 -12.30 -4.16 14.99
C MET A 90 -12.15 -5.68 14.86
N SER A 91 -13.24 -6.39 14.59
CA SER A 91 -13.23 -7.84 14.38
C SER A 91 -12.94 -8.21 12.92
N ARG A 92 -13.40 -7.37 11.98
CA ARG A 92 -13.26 -7.58 10.54
C ARG A 92 -13.04 -6.24 9.84
N VAL A 93 -12.26 -6.27 8.77
CA VAL A 93 -12.07 -5.18 7.83
C VAL A 93 -12.48 -5.69 6.44
N VAL A 94 -13.34 -4.95 5.75
CA VAL A 94 -13.79 -5.31 4.40
C VAL A 94 -13.47 -4.17 3.44
N LEU A 95 -12.59 -4.43 2.49
CA LEU A 95 -12.27 -3.51 1.41
C LEU A 95 -13.03 -3.97 0.17
N ARG A 96 -14.00 -3.16 -0.27
CA ARG A 96 -14.76 -3.42 -1.49
C ARG A 96 -14.24 -2.53 -2.61
N HIS A 97 -14.12 -3.11 -3.79
CA HIS A 97 -13.69 -2.39 -4.97
C HIS A 97 -14.90 -1.79 -5.68
N PHE A 98 -14.88 -0.47 -5.91
CA PHE A 98 -15.89 0.24 -6.66
C PHE A 98 -15.22 1.06 -7.76
N GLN A 99 -15.77 1.02 -8.97
CA GLN A 99 -15.24 1.76 -10.12
C GLN A 99 -15.78 3.19 -10.16
N GLU A 100 -17.06 3.36 -9.82
CA GLU A 100 -17.78 4.62 -9.97
C GLU A 100 -17.79 5.44 -8.67
N SER A 101 -17.25 6.64 -8.73
CA SER A 101 -17.24 7.61 -7.62
C SER A 101 -18.65 7.97 -7.13
N GLN A 102 -19.64 8.02 -8.02
CA GLN A 102 -21.03 8.31 -7.65
C GLN A 102 -21.63 7.20 -6.78
N THR A 103 -21.29 5.93 -7.05
CA THR A 103 -21.75 4.80 -6.24
C THR A 103 -21.16 4.88 -4.83
N LEU A 104 -19.86 5.19 -4.71
CA LEU A 104 -19.21 5.44 -3.42
C LEU A 104 -19.91 6.55 -2.64
N ARG A 105 -20.26 7.66 -3.31
CA ARG A 105 -20.94 8.81 -2.70
C ARG A 105 -22.29 8.40 -2.09
N LEU A 106 -23.10 7.69 -2.86
CA LEU A 106 -24.43 7.25 -2.39
C LEU A 106 -24.33 6.24 -1.23
N MET A 107 -23.35 5.34 -1.25
CA MET A 107 -23.19 4.34 -0.19
C MET A 107 -22.64 4.94 1.10
N ILE A 108 -21.69 5.90 1.03
CA ILE A 108 -21.20 6.59 2.23
C ILE A 108 -22.31 7.48 2.82
N GLU A 109 -23.13 8.15 1.99
CA GLU A 109 -24.28 8.94 2.46
C GLU A 109 -25.36 8.08 3.14
N LYS A 110 -25.54 6.84 2.69
CA LYS A 110 -26.46 5.87 3.30
C LYS A 110 -25.92 5.20 4.56
N GLY A 111 -24.61 5.31 4.83
CA GLY A 111 -23.94 4.61 5.92
C GLY A 111 -23.59 3.15 5.63
N ASP A 112 -23.63 2.73 4.35
CA ASP A 112 -23.19 1.39 3.93
C ASP A 112 -21.65 1.26 3.89
N LEU A 113 -20.95 2.40 3.90
CA LEU A 113 -19.49 2.50 3.96
C LEU A 113 -19.10 3.34 5.18
N ASP A 114 -17.99 2.97 5.81
CA ASP A 114 -17.36 3.79 6.85
C ASP A 114 -16.32 4.76 6.27
N ILE A 115 -15.64 4.35 5.18
CA ILE A 115 -14.57 5.11 4.53
C ILE A 115 -14.70 4.94 3.02
N ALA A 116 -14.68 6.06 2.29
CA ALA A 116 -14.59 6.10 0.84
C ALA A 116 -13.31 6.86 0.42
N ASN A 117 -12.59 6.33 -0.58
CA ASN A 117 -11.37 6.94 -1.10
C ASN A 117 -11.37 6.96 -2.64
N ASN A 118 -10.38 7.64 -3.23
CA ASN A 118 -10.20 7.72 -4.70
C ASN A 118 -11.43 8.23 -5.47
N MET A 119 -12.17 9.17 -4.86
CA MET A 119 -13.37 9.75 -5.45
C MET A 119 -13.05 10.94 -6.36
N ALA A 120 -13.95 11.23 -7.30
CA ALA A 120 -13.89 12.43 -8.11
C ALA A 120 -14.09 13.69 -7.25
N VAL A 121 -13.38 14.77 -7.56
CA VAL A 121 -13.41 16.02 -6.79
C VAL A 121 -14.82 16.61 -6.69
N SER A 122 -15.62 16.50 -7.75
CA SER A 122 -17.02 16.95 -7.75
C SER A 122 -17.87 16.21 -6.71
N ASP A 123 -17.69 14.90 -6.56
CA ASP A 123 -18.42 14.09 -5.59
C ASP A 123 -17.93 14.36 -4.17
N ILE A 124 -16.63 14.54 -3.96
CA ILE A 124 -16.06 14.96 -2.68
C ILE A 124 -16.67 16.30 -2.24
N ASN A 125 -16.77 17.26 -3.16
CA ASN A 125 -17.35 18.56 -2.85
C ASN A 125 -18.83 18.48 -2.49
N ALA A 126 -19.59 17.59 -3.13
CA ALA A 126 -20.99 17.34 -2.76
C ALA A 126 -21.10 16.80 -1.32
N LEU A 127 -20.22 15.86 -0.93
CA LEU A 127 -20.21 15.26 0.42
C LEU A 127 -19.93 16.27 1.53
N ARG A 128 -19.19 17.36 1.24
CA ARG A 128 -18.88 18.40 2.25
C ARG A 128 -20.12 19.10 2.81
N SER A 129 -21.23 19.06 2.07
CA SER A 129 -22.51 19.64 2.52
C SER A 129 -23.24 18.77 3.55
N ASN A 130 -22.85 17.51 3.70
CA ASN A 130 -23.50 16.58 4.63
C ASN A 130 -22.87 16.70 6.03
N PRO A 131 -23.60 17.13 7.07
CA PRO A 131 -23.06 17.32 8.41
C PRO A 131 -22.70 15.99 9.13
N GLN A 132 -23.13 14.84 8.61
CA GLN A 132 -22.81 13.52 9.16
C GLN A 132 -21.49 12.95 8.65
N LEU A 133 -20.84 13.61 7.67
CA LEU A 133 -19.63 13.12 7.01
C LEU A 133 -18.48 14.10 7.19
N SER A 134 -17.28 13.57 7.44
CA SER A 134 -16.04 14.33 7.47
C SER A 134 -15.23 14.07 6.21
N VAL A 135 -14.69 15.14 5.61
CA VAL A 135 -13.83 15.05 4.43
C VAL A 135 -12.41 15.49 4.79
N ASP A 136 -11.53 14.51 4.94
CA ASP A 136 -10.12 14.73 5.26
C ASP A 136 -9.25 14.74 3.99
N ALA A 137 -8.62 15.89 3.73
CA ALA A 137 -7.63 16.03 2.66
C ALA A 137 -6.26 15.62 3.18
N VAL A 138 -5.81 14.43 2.81
CA VAL A 138 -4.47 13.93 3.18
C VAL A 138 -3.47 14.32 2.11
N GLN A 139 -2.46 15.12 2.47
CA GLN A 139 -1.36 15.44 1.56
C GLN A 139 -0.53 14.17 1.29
N ARG A 140 -0.55 13.72 0.04
CA ARG A 140 0.29 12.62 -0.42
C ARG A 140 1.59 13.17 -1.01
N GLY A 141 2.71 12.51 -0.76
CA GLY A 141 4.00 12.82 -1.39
C GLY A 141 4.06 12.43 -2.88
N THR A 142 2.92 12.42 -3.57
CA THR A 142 2.81 12.02 -4.98
C THR A 142 3.24 13.18 -5.86
N MET A 143 4.31 12.97 -6.63
CA MET A 143 4.75 13.91 -7.66
C MET A 143 4.21 13.45 -9.02
N TYR A 144 3.41 14.32 -9.66
CA TYR A 144 3.01 14.12 -11.05
C TYR A 144 4.05 14.75 -11.96
N TYR A 145 4.64 13.95 -12.85
CA TYR A 145 5.56 14.41 -13.87
C TYR A 145 5.31 13.66 -15.18
N VAL A 146 5.58 14.32 -16.30
CA VAL A 146 5.56 13.69 -17.62
C VAL A 146 6.98 13.29 -17.96
N ALA A 147 7.23 11.97 -18.02
CA ALA A 147 8.52 11.44 -18.45
C ALA A 147 8.58 11.38 -19.98
N MET A 148 9.55 12.04 -20.59
CA MET A 148 9.81 11.97 -22.03
C MET A 148 11.04 11.09 -22.28
N SER A 149 10.93 10.14 -23.21
CA SER A 149 12.04 9.29 -23.58
C SER A 149 13.03 10.06 -24.46
N MET A 150 14.22 10.34 -23.93
CA MET A 150 15.31 10.98 -24.68
C MET A 150 15.91 10.08 -25.78
N LYS A 151 15.49 8.79 -25.86
CA LYS A 151 15.89 7.87 -26.93
C LYS A 151 15.07 8.04 -28.21
N GLU A 152 13.93 8.70 -28.13
CA GLU A 152 13.08 9.02 -29.28
C GLU A 152 13.64 10.25 -29.99
N ALA A 153 13.82 10.17 -31.31
CA ALA A 153 14.52 11.20 -32.09
C ALA A 153 13.87 12.59 -31.96
N HIS A 154 12.54 12.62 -31.80
CA HIS A 154 11.74 13.82 -31.63
C HIS A 154 11.97 14.55 -30.29
N PHE A 155 12.43 13.83 -29.25
CA PHE A 155 12.68 14.37 -27.92
C PHE A 155 14.17 14.42 -27.55
N ALA A 156 15.05 13.96 -28.44
CA ALA A 156 16.51 13.98 -28.24
C ALA A 156 17.09 15.40 -28.14
N ASN A 157 16.41 16.41 -28.69
CA ASN A 157 16.79 17.81 -28.56
C ASN A 157 16.22 18.39 -27.25
N PRO A 158 17.06 18.87 -26.30
CA PRO A 158 16.59 19.47 -25.04
C PRO A 158 15.68 20.68 -25.23
N ARG A 159 15.76 21.36 -26.39
CA ARG A 159 14.85 22.47 -26.73
C ARG A 159 13.45 22.02 -27.13
N CYS A 160 13.27 20.76 -27.56
CA CYS A 160 11.95 20.21 -27.90
C CYS A 160 11.20 19.68 -26.66
N ALA A 161 11.90 19.35 -25.57
CA ALA A 161 11.28 18.93 -24.31
C ALA A 161 10.74 20.10 -23.45
N ARG A 162 11.25 21.33 -23.67
CA ARG A 162 10.85 22.54 -22.94
C ARG A 162 9.45 23.11 -23.27
N PRO A 163 9.03 23.20 -24.55
CA PRO A 163 7.72 23.78 -24.92
C PRO A 163 6.52 22.89 -24.57
N CYS A 164 6.73 21.61 -24.28
CA CYS A 164 5.65 20.69 -23.90
C CYS A 164 5.35 20.69 -22.38
N ALA A 165 6.08 21.48 -21.59
CA ALA A 165 5.97 21.54 -20.13
C ALA A 165 5.22 22.79 -19.62
N THR A 166 4.62 23.58 -20.50
CA THR A 166 3.75 24.74 -20.22
C THR A 166 2.36 24.47 -20.75
#